data_AF-A0A5M5BSI0-F1
#
_entry.id   AF-A0A5M5BSI0-F1
#
_cell.length_a   1.000
_cell.length_b   1.000
_cell.length_c   1.000
_cell.angle_alpha   90.00
_cell.angle_beta   90.00
_cell.angle_gamma   90.00
#
_symmetry.space_group_name_H-M   'P 1'
#
loop_
_entity.id
_entity.type
_entity.pdbx_description
1 polymer ?
#
loop_
_entity_poly.entity_id
_entity_poly.type
_entity_poly.pdbx_seq_one_letter_code
_entity_poly.pdbx_strand_id
1 'polypeptide(L)'
;FLQDMKQSGWGDTNGEIKFWKNFPEGPRKDATYFPKIMFSDGKLYDWWYDTDPASREVVAPVFMKTAEGAVRGTEFDYTNPTVVNASGEKTFQLLRLSQVYCWYAEATGRAGEINDQAVKVLNEVRNRADGEDTDKYTTDMSPDKLAEAAYDEHGWEMAGYYWGGIASRARDMFRMYRYKDHFESRKLNEPIEVAHDVFRKEAVAVTGTWDDSKMYVPYPYEDVILNPNLDNSWKN
;
A
#
# COMPACT_ATOMS: atom_id res chain seq x y z
N PHE A 1 -6.33 6.88 -20.03
CA PHE A 1 -5.06 6.14 -20.14
C PHE A 1 -4.61 5.77 -18.74
N LEU A 2 -4.10 4.56 -18.48
CA LEU A 2 -3.32 4.35 -17.25
C LEU A 2 -1.99 5.11 -17.46
N GLN A 3 -2.02 6.41 -17.16
CA GLN A 3 -1.02 7.39 -17.55
C GLN A 3 0.32 7.22 -16.80
N ASP A 4 0.37 6.32 -15.83
CA ASP A 4 1.56 6.13 -14.99
C ASP A 4 2.63 5.25 -15.66
N MET A 5 2.29 4.51 -16.74
CA MET A 5 3.26 3.71 -17.51
C MET A 5 4.34 4.57 -18.15
N LYS A 6 3.91 5.62 -18.85
CA LYS A 6 4.77 6.66 -19.41
C LYS A 6 4.47 7.91 -18.60
N GLN A 7 5.16 8.07 -17.47
CA GLN A 7 4.89 9.06 -16.40
C GLN A 7 4.40 10.41 -16.95
N SER A 8 3.09 10.50 -17.20
CA SER A 8 2.37 11.63 -17.80
C SER A 8 0.95 11.66 -17.24
N GLY A 9 0.79 11.04 -16.06
CA GLY A 9 -0.45 10.87 -15.33
C GLY A 9 -0.52 11.72 -14.08
N TRP A 10 -1.61 11.52 -13.33
CA TRP A 10 -1.88 12.23 -12.10
C TRP A 10 -1.17 11.62 -10.88
N GLY A 11 -0.49 10.49 -11.05
CA GLY A 11 0.22 9.81 -9.95
C GLY A 11 -0.70 9.09 -8.97
N ASP A 12 -1.91 8.70 -9.42
CA ASP A 12 -2.95 8.07 -8.59
C ASP A 12 -2.52 6.73 -7.99
N THR A 13 -1.51 6.08 -8.59
CA THR A 13 -0.99 4.78 -8.16
C THR A 13 0.34 4.87 -7.41
N ASN A 14 0.77 6.07 -7.03
CA ASN A 14 1.96 6.25 -6.20
C ASN A 14 1.75 5.67 -4.79
N GLY A 15 2.69 4.83 -4.37
CA GLY A 15 2.80 4.33 -3.00
C GLY A 15 3.68 5.23 -2.13
N GLU A 16 3.52 5.10 -0.82
CA GLU A 16 4.37 5.79 0.16
C GLU A 16 5.79 5.21 0.16
N ILE A 17 6.80 6.08 0.22
CA ILE A 17 8.22 5.69 0.18
C ILE A 17 8.58 4.80 1.38
N LYS A 18 8.10 5.16 2.58
CA LYS A 18 8.34 4.38 3.81
C LYS A 18 7.69 3.00 3.77
N PHE A 19 6.47 2.90 3.24
CA PHE A 19 5.80 1.62 3.08
C PHE A 19 6.54 0.73 2.07
N TRP A 20 6.99 1.28 0.94
CA TRP A 20 7.85 0.56 -0.01
C TRP A 20 9.17 0.11 0.61
N LYS A 21 9.82 0.96 1.43
CA LYS A 21 11.08 0.61 2.12
C LYS A 21 10.88 -0.54 3.11
N ASN A 22 9.75 -0.55 3.82
CA ASN A 22 9.42 -1.58 4.79
C ASN A 22 8.81 -2.84 4.15
N PHE A 23 8.49 -2.79 2.85
CA PHE A 23 7.99 -3.94 2.11
C PHE A 23 9.12 -4.97 1.94
N PRO A 24 8.93 -6.24 2.34
CA PRO A 24 9.93 -7.29 2.21
C PRO A 24 10.43 -7.42 0.78
N GLU A 25 11.75 -7.47 0.60
CA GLU A 25 12.33 -7.78 -0.71
C GLU A 25 11.90 -9.17 -1.18
N GLY A 26 11.81 -9.36 -2.49
CA GLY A 26 11.44 -10.62 -3.11
C GLY A 26 10.25 -10.52 -4.07
N PRO A 27 9.79 -11.67 -4.61
CA PRO A 27 8.85 -11.70 -5.74
C PRO A 27 7.55 -10.93 -5.52
N ARG A 28 7.02 -10.90 -4.29
CA ARG A 28 5.81 -10.12 -4.00
C ARG A 28 6.00 -8.62 -4.19
N LYS A 29 7.16 -8.06 -3.82
CA LYS A 29 7.45 -6.64 -4.00
C LYS A 29 7.60 -6.31 -5.49
N ASP A 30 8.30 -7.17 -6.22
CA ASP A 30 8.49 -7.06 -7.68
C ASP A 30 7.17 -7.16 -8.46
N ALA A 31 6.20 -7.93 -7.95
CA ALA A 31 4.85 -8.01 -8.53
C ALA A 31 3.92 -6.86 -8.07
N THR A 32 4.27 -6.16 -6.99
CA THR A 32 3.43 -5.09 -6.41
C THR A 32 3.79 -3.73 -6.99
N TYR A 33 5.09 -3.47 -7.17
CA TYR A 33 5.61 -2.21 -7.68
C TYR A 33 6.22 -2.38 -9.06
N PHE A 34 6.25 -1.30 -9.83
CA PHE A 34 7.04 -1.26 -11.06
C PHE A 34 8.53 -1.46 -10.74
N PRO A 35 9.22 -2.44 -11.37
CA PRO A 35 10.67 -2.59 -11.21
C PRO A 35 11.41 -1.36 -11.73
N LYS A 36 10.95 -0.84 -12.87
CA LYS A 36 11.35 0.45 -13.45
C LYS A 36 10.13 1.13 -14.05
N ILE A 37 10.19 2.45 -14.14
CA ILE A 37 9.15 3.28 -14.75
C ILE A 37 9.67 3.87 -16.06
N MET A 38 8.77 4.05 -17.04
CA MET A 38 9.14 4.64 -18.32
C MET A 38 8.85 6.15 -18.31
N PHE A 39 9.83 6.93 -18.74
CA PHE A 39 9.67 8.38 -18.91
C PHE A 39 9.17 8.72 -20.32
N SER A 40 8.91 10.01 -20.55
CA SER A 40 8.39 10.51 -21.83
C SER A 40 9.32 10.24 -23.02
N ASP A 41 10.62 10.09 -22.75
CA ASP A 41 11.69 9.73 -23.68
C ASP A 41 11.70 8.24 -24.10
N GLY A 42 10.83 7.42 -23.50
CA GLY A 42 10.72 5.98 -23.77
C GLY A 42 11.79 5.13 -23.08
N LYS A 43 12.61 5.69 -22.19
CA LYS A 43 13.62 4.94 -21.42
C LYS A 43 13.09 4.55 -20.05
N LEU A 44 13.64 3.46 -19.53
CA LEU A 44 13.34 2.91 -18.22
C LEU A 44 14.29 3.47 -17.18
N TYR A 45 13.73 3.94 -16.08
CA TYR A 45 14.45 4.48 -14.94
C TYR A 45 13.95 3.83 -13.65
N ASP A 46 14.80 3.79 -12.63
CA ASP A 46 14.31 3.46 -11.30
C ASP A 46 13.30 4.52 -10.85
N TRP A 47 12.30 4.13 -10.06
CA TRP A 47 11.24 5.07 -9.68
C TRP A 47 11.77 6.31 -8.95
N TRP A 48 12.90 6.16 -8.25
CA TRP A 48 13.58 7.22 -7.53
C TRP A 48 14.44 8.12 -8.43
N TYR A 49 14.65 7.80 -9.70
CA TYR A 49 15.37 8.70 -10.62
C TYR A 49 14.57 9.97 -10.89
N ASP A 50 15.25 11.11 -10.98
CA ASP A 50 14.66 12.37 -11.44
C ASP A 50 15.75 13.27 -12.06
N THR A 51 15.34 14.30 -12.78
CA THR A 51 16.23 15.28 -13.40
C THR A 51 16.39 16.53 -12.53
N ASP A 52 17.36 17.39 -12.89
CA ASP A 52 17.47 18.75 -12.37
C ASP A 52 17.39 19.74 -13.55
N PRO A 53 16.31 20.54 -13.68
CA PRO A 53 15.15 20.63 -12.78
C PRO A 53 14.27 19.36 -12.79
N ALA A 54 13.43 19.18 -11.78
CA ALA A 54 12.57 18.01 -11.60
C ALA A 54 11.69 17.73 -12.82
N SER A 55 11.63 16.47 -13.26
CA SER A 55 10.82 16.02 -14.40
C SER A 55 9.38 15.67 -14.03
N ARG A 56 9.09 15.52 -12.73
CA ARG A 56 7.81 15.05 -12.19
C ARG A 56 7.47 15.77 -10.89
N GLU A 57 6.18 15.95 -10.64
CA GLU A 57 5.67 16.56 -9.40
C GLU A 57 5.98 15.72 -8.16
N VAL A 58 5.92 14.38 -8.31
CA VAL A 58 6.13 13.43 -7.20
C VAL A 58 7.07 12.32 -7.66
N VAL A 59 8.12 12.09 -6.87
CA VAL A 59 9.08 10.99 -7.04
C VAL A 59 8.79 9.93 -5.98
N ALA A 60 7.93 8.97 -6.32
CA ALA A 60 7.43 7.94 -5.42
C ALA A 60 7.36 6.57 -6.14
N PRO A 61 7.39 5.45 -5.39
CA PRO A 61 7.24 4.11 -5.96
C PRO A 61 5.84 3.95 -6.55
N VAL A 62 5.70 3.25 -7.69
CA VAL A 62 4.43 3.16 -8.42
C VAL A 62 3.88 1.74 -8.31
N PHE A 63 2.61 1.59 -7.90
CA PHE A 63 1.95 0.29 -7.86
C PHE A 63 1.62 -0.22 -9.26
N MET A 64 1.93 -1.49 -9.53
CA MET A 64 1.69 -2.15 -10.81
C MET A 64 0.36 -2.94 -10.85
N LYS A 65 -0.26 -3.21 -9.70
CA LYS A 65 -1.41 -4.14 -9.61
C LYS A 65 -2.63 -3.74 -10.46
N THR A 66 -2.79 -2.45 -10.76
CA THR A 66 -3.86 -1.92 -11.62
C THR A 66 -3.58 -2.05 -13.12
N ALA A 67 -2.35 -2.39 -13.53
CA ALA A 67 -1.97 -2.50 -14.93
C ALA A 67 -2.46 -3.81 -15.57
N GLU A 68 -2.86 -3.73 -16.83
CA GLU A 68 -3.28 -4.84 -17.70
C GLU A 68 -2.50 -4.79 -19.00
N GLY A 69 -2.32 -5.95 -19.66
CA GLY A 69 -1.71 -6.00 -20.98
C GLY A 69 -2.46 -5.15 -22.01
N ALA A 70 -1.72 -4.57 -22.96
CA ALA A 70 -2.30 -3.75 -24.03
C ALA A 70 -3.32 -4.51 -24.90
N VAL A 71 -3.16 -5.84 -24.97
CA VAL A 71 -4.10 -6.75 -25.62
C VAL A 71 -4.76 -7.59 -24.55
N ARG A 72 -6.08 -7.73 -24.63
CA ARG A 72 -6.85 -8.55 -23.68
C ARG A 72 -6.30 -9.97 -23.63
N GLY A 73 -6.06 -10.46 -22.41
CA GLY A 73 -5.56 -11.82 -22.16
C GLY A 73 -4.04 -11.97 -22.27
N THR A 74 -3.30 -10.89 -22.53
CA THR A 74 -1.83 -10.91 -22.45
C THR A 74 -1.36 -10.41 -21.08
N GLU A 75 -0.22 -10.93 -20.65
CA GLU A 75 0.47 -10.39 -19.48
C GLU A 75 0.88 -8.94 -19.70
N PHE A 76 0.94 -8.21 -18.59
CA PHE A 76 1.45 -6.85 -18.59
C PHE A 76 2.98 -6.84 -18.68
N ASP A 77 3.55 -5.99 -19.53
CA ASP A 77 4.98 -5.80 -19.70
C ASP A 77 5.33 -4.32 -19.48
N TYR A 78 6.02 -4.03 -18.38
CA TYR A 78 6.41 -2.66 -18.01
C TYR A 78 7.46 -2.06 -18.95
N THR A 79 8.14 -2.88 -19.76
CA THR A 79 9.13 -2.43 -20.75
C THR A 79 8.47 -2.03 -22.07
N ASN A 80 7.20 -2.40 -22.28
CA ASN A 80 6.46 -2.10 -23.49
C ASN A 80 5.90 -0.67 -23.43
N PRO A 81 6.29 0.24 -24.37
CA PRO A 81 5.81 1.61 -24.40
C PRO A 81 4.36 1.74 -24.90
N THR A 82 3.73 0.64 -25.28
CA THR A 82 2.36 0.64 -25.79
C THR A 82 1.40 1.14 -24.72
N VAL A 83 0.63 2.16 -25.07
CA VAL A 83 -0.35 2.75 -24.17
C VAL A 83 -1.46 1.74 -23.88
N VAL A 84 -1.71 1.48 -22.60
CA VAL A 84 -2.80 0.61 -22.15
C VAL A 84 -4.06 1.42 -21.85
N ASN A 85 -5.22 0.79 -22.01
CA ASN A 85 -6.51 1.41 -21.71
C ASN A 85 -6.61 1.73 -20.21
N ALA A 86 -7.23 2.87 -19.85
CA ALA A 86 -7.56 3.14 -18.45
C ALA A 86 -8.70 2.27 -17.93
N SER A 87 -9.59 1.85 -18.82
CA SER A 87 -10.66 0.91 -18.54
C SER A 87 -10.10 -0.50 -18.67
N GLY A 88 -9.77 -1.11 -17.54
CA GLY A 88 -9.43 -2.53 -17.44
C GLY A 88 -10.67 -3.40 -17.21
N GLU A 89 -10.52 -4.71 -17.42
CA GLU A 89 -11.54 -5.71 -17.12
C GLU A 89 -11.18 -6.60 -15.92
N LYS A 90 -10.16 -6.23 -15.14
CA LYS A 90 -9.74 -6.96 -13.94
C LYS A 90 -10.90 -7.10 -12.97
N THR A 91 -11.11 -8.34 -12.54
CA THR A 91 -12.04 -8.65 -11.46
C THR A 91 -11.51 -8.05 -10.15
N PHE A 92 -12.31 -7.22 -9.50
CA PHE A 92 -11.98 -6.69 -8.18
C PHE A 92 -12.24 -7.74 -7.10
N GLN A 93 -11.17 -8.15 -6.44
CA GLN A 93 -11.25 -9.09 -5.33
C GLN A 93 -11.53 -8.33 -4.03
N LEU A 94 -12.79 -8.28 -3.62
CA LEU A 94 -13.21 -7.61 -2.38
C LEU A 94 -12.65 -8.31 -1.14
N LEU A 95 -12.80 -9.64 -1.08
CA LEU A 95 -12.29 -10.49 -0.02
C LEU A 95 -11.50 -11.64 -0.64
N ARG A 96 -10.38 -11.99 -0.01
CA ARG A 96 -9.47 -13.05 -0.45
C ARG A 96 -9.13 -13.93 0.74
N LEU A 97 -8.89 -15.21 0.47
CA LEU A 97 -8.54 -16.16 1.51
C LEU A 97 -7.27 -15.73 2.27
N SER A 98 -6.28 -15.14 1.59
CA SER A 98 -5.08 -14.59 2.21
C SER A 98 -5.36 -13.48 3.22
N GLN A 99 -6.37 -12.64 2.97
CA GLN A 99 -6.78 -11.62 3.96
C GLN A 99 -7.36 -12.27 5.22
N VAL A 100 -8.24 -13.28 5.04
CA VAL A 100 -8.86 -14.00 6.15
C VAL A 100 -7.80 -14.73 6.99
N TYR A 101 -6.78 -15.29 6.35
CA TYR A 101 -5.64 -15.91 7.04
C TYR A 101 -4.85 -14.92 7.88
N CYS A 102 -4.53 -13.74 7.33
CA CYS A 102 -3.89 -12.69 8.11
C CYS A 102 -4.79 -12.23 9.27
N TRP A 103 -6.08 -12.01 9.06
CA TRP A 103 -6.98 -11.59 10.15
C TRP A 103 -7.14 -12.65 11.22
N TYR A 104 -7.18 -13.94 10.85
CA TYR A 104 -7.22 -15.03 11.82
C TYR A 104 -5.97 -15.04 12.69
N ALA A 105 -4.78 -15.01 12.07
CA ALA A 105 -3.51 -14.96 12.79
C ALA A 105 -3.41 -13.70 13.68
N GLU A 106 -3.85 -12.55 13.17
CA GLU A 106 -3.87 -11.30 13.92
C GLU A 106 -4.82 -11.38 15.12
N ALA A 107 -6.05 -11.85 14.92
CA ALA A 107 -7.04 -11.98 15.98
C ALA A 107 -6.58 -12.94 17.08
N THR A 108 -5.96 -14.08 16.70
CA THR A 108 -5.35 -15.02 17.65
C THR A 108 -4.26 -14.33 18.47
N GLY A 109 -3.31 -13.65 17.83
CA GLY A 109 -2.25 -12.94 18.53
C GLY A 109 -2.80 -11.85 19.46
N ARG A 110 -3.79 -11.07 19.01
CA ARG A 110 -4.44 -10.01 19.80
C ARG A 110 -5.32 -10.54 20.93
N ALA A 111 -5.76 -11.80 20.87
CA ALA A 111 -6.41 -12.49 21.99
C ALA A 111 -5.41 -12.95 23.07
N GLY A 112 -4.10 -12.76 22.87
CA GLY A 112 -3.06 -13.21 23.78
C GLY A 112 -2.68 -14.68 23.59
N GLU A 113 -3.03 -15.28 22.45
CA GLU A 113 -2.81 -16.69 22.15
C GLU A 113 -1.80 -16.89 21.01
N ILE A 114 -1.23 -18.10 20.95
CA ILE A 114 -0.51 -18.61 19.79
C ILE A 114 -0.91 -20.08 19.59
N ASN A 115 -1.16 -20.48 18.35
CA ASN A 115 -1.49 -21.86 18.01
C ASN A 115 -0.95 -22.23 16.62
N ASP A 116 -0.81 -23.53 16.37
CA ASP A 116 -0.25 -24.08 15.13
C ASP A 116 -1.02 -23.61 13.89
N GLN A 117 -2.34 -23.49 13.99
CA GLN A 117 -3.19 -23.10 12.86
C GLN A 117 -2.94 -21.65 12.44
N ALA A 118 -2.79 -20.72 13.39
CA ALA A 118 -2.54 -19.31 13.13
C ALA A 118 -1.17 -19.09 12.47
N VAL A 119 -0.15 -19.76 13.00
CA VAL A 119 1.20 -19.75 12.43
C VAL A 119 1.20 -20.35 11.02
N LYS A 120 0.56 -21.51 10.86
CA LYS A 120 0.45 -22.20 9.57
C LYS A 120 -0.17 -21.30 8.49
N VAL A 121 -1.34 -20.71 8.74
CA VAL A 121 -2.02 -19.92 7.69
C VAL A 121 -1.28 -18.61 7.38
N LEU A 122 -0.57 -18.04 8.35
CA LEU A 122 0.27 -16.88 8.11
C LEU A 122 1.48 -17.25 7.22
N ASN A 123 2.10 -18.41 7.48
CA ASN A 123 3.15 -18.96 6.62
C ASN A 123 2.62 -19.32 5.22
N GLU A 124 1.39 -19.81 5.07
CA GLU A 124 0.81 -20.06 3.74
C GLU A 124 0.76 -18.76 2.89
N VAL A 125 0.43 -17.62 3.51
CA VAL A 125 0.45 -16.32 2.82
C VAL A 125 1.89 -15.92 2.46
N ARG A 126 2.81 -16.02 3.42
CA ARG A 126 4.22 -15.65 3.28
C ARG A 126 4.95 -16.51 2.24
N ASN A 127 4.86 -17.84 2.36
CA ASN A 127 5.55 -18.77 1.47
C ASN A 127 5.06 -18.62 0.02
N ARG A 128 3.75 -18.46 -0.18
CA ARG A 128 3.20 -18.18 -1.51
C ARG A 128 3.71 -16.84 -2.06
N ALA A 129 3.77 -15.81 -1.22
CA ALA A 129 4.25 -14.49 -1.62
C ALA A 129 5.73 -14.48 -2.03
N ASP A 130 6.57 -15.23 -1.30
CA ASP A 130 8.01 -15.27 -1.53
C ASP A 130 8.38 -16.34 -2.57
N GLY A 131 7.49 -17.30 -2.85
CA GLY A 131 7.74 -18.43 -3.76
C GLY A 131 8.60 -19.53 -3.14
N GLU A 132 8.78 -19.49 -1.82
CA GLU A 132 9.66 -20.38 -1.05
C GLU A 132 8.98 -20.82 0.25
N ASP A 133 9.12 -22.10 0.61
CA ASP A 133 8.57 -22.68 1.85
C ASP A 133 9.52 -22.44 3.04
N THR A 134 9.74 -21.17 3.40
CA THR A 134 10.68 -20.79 4.46
C THR A 134 10.12 -20.94 5.86
N ASP A 135 8.79 -21.00 6.01
CA ASP A 135 8.08 -21.06 7.29
C ASP A 135 8.63 -20.05 8.30
N LYS A 136 8.70 -18.79 7.85
CA LYS A 136 9.29 -17.66 8.59
C LYS A 136 8.74 -17.51 10.01
N TYR A 137 7.47 -17.82 10.21
CA TYR A 137 6.77 -17.70 11.48
C TYR A 137 6.72 -19.03 12.22
N THR A 138 6.92 -19.03 13.53
CA THR A 138 6.89 -20.23 14.38
C THR A 138 6.05 -20.00 15.62
N THR A 139 5.67 -21.08 16.30
CA THR A 139 4.92 -21.03 17.58
C THR A 139 5.74 -20.53 18.77
N ASP A 140 7.04 -20.30 18.60
CA ASP A 140 7.92 -19.79 19.66
C ASP A 140 7.85 -18.26 19.83
N MET A 141 7.16 -17.55 18.92
CA MET A 141 6.96 -16.11 19.05
C MET A 141 5.89 -15.76 20.10
N SER A 142 5.91 -14.51 20.56
CA SER A 142 4.84 -14.03 21.44
C SER A 142 3.55 -13.77 20.66
N PRO A 143 2.38 -13.79 21.32
CA PRO A 143 1.11 -13.38 20.73
C PRO A 143 1.17 -11.99 20.06
N ASP A 144 1.84 -11.02 20.69
CA ASP A 144 2.04 -9.68 20.12
C ASP A 144 2.85 -9.72 18.81
N LYS A 145 3.89 -10.56 18.73
CA LYS A 145 4.69 -10.72 17.50
C LYS A 145 3.86 -11.36 16.39
N LEU A 146 3.01 -12.33 16.72
CA LEU A 146 2.06 -12.92 15.76
C LEU A 146 1.08 -11.87 15.25
N ALA A 147 0.51 -11.06 16.15
CA ALA A 147 -0.42 -10.00 15.80
C ALA A 147 0.20 -8.96 14.86
N GLU A 148 1.40 -8.48 15.17
CA GLU A 148 2.09 -7.48 14.35
C GLU A 148 2.58 -8.05 13.01
N ALA A 149 3.08 -9.29 13.00
CA ALA A 149 3.44 -9.97 11.77
C ALA A 149 2.22 -10.10 10.84
N ALA A 150 1.07 -10.53 11.36
CA ALA A 150 -0.16 -10.68 10.60
C ALA A 150 -0.71 -9.33 10.09
N TYR A 151 -0.62 -8.28 10.91
CA TYR A 151 -0.97 -6.90 10.54
C TYR A 151 -0.12 -6.39 9.36
N ASP A 152 1.19 -6.64 9.39
CA ASP A 152 2.10 -6.24 8.31
C ASP A 152 1.93 -7.09 7.05
N GLU A 153 1.74 -8.41 7.20
CA GLU A 153 1.44 -9.31 6.07
C GLU A 153 0.17 -8.91 5.33
N HIS A 154 -0.88 -8.57 6.06
CA HIS A 154 -2.11 -8.06 5.46
C HIS A 154 -1.86 -6.77 4.64
N GLY A 155 -1.08 -5.84 5.21
CA GLY A 155 -0.68 -4.60 4.53
C GLY A 155 0.05 -4.87 3.22
N TRP A 156 1.05 -5.74 3.22
CA TRP A 156 1.84 -6.08 2.03
C TRP A 156 1.01 -6.85 0.98
N GLU A 157 0.19 -7.79 1.43
CA GLU A 157 -0.70 -8.58 0.58
C GLU A 157 -1.72 -7.71 -0.17
N MET A 158 -2.25 -6.67 0.49
CA MET A 158 -3.26 -5.75 -0.04
C MET A 158 -2.69 -4.48 -0.70
N ALA A 159 -1.37 -4.27 -0.67
CA ALA A 159 -0.74 -3.08 -1.25
C ALA A 159 -1.11 -2.89 -2.73
N GLY A 160 -1.47 -1.67 -3.13
CA GLY A 160 -1.82 -1.34 -4.53
C GLY A 160 -3.20 -1.80 -5.03
N TYR A 161 -4.05 -2.39 -4.17
CA TYR A 161 -5.45 -2.71 -4.53
C TYR A 161 -6.35 -1.46 -4.47
N TYR A 162 -6.21 -0.60 -5.48
CA TYR A 162 -6.85 0.72 -5.57
C TYR A 162 -8.39 0.69 -5.57
N TRP A 163 -9.02 -0.18 -6.38
CA TRP A 163 -10.47 -0.17 -6.62
C TRP A 163 -11.30 -1.12 -5.72
N GLY A 164 -10.66 -2.10 -5.06
CA GLY A 164 -11.34 -3.10 -4.23
C GLY A 164 -11.08 -3.00 -2.72
N GLY A 165 -10.32 -1.98 -2.29
CA GLY A 165 -9.69 -1.89 -0.98
C GLY A 165 -10.63 -1.56 0.19
N ILE A 166 -11.62 -2.41 0.47
CA ILE A 166 -12.44 -2.30 1.71
C ILE A 166 -11.61 -2.53 2.98
N ALA A 167 -10.49 -3.25 2.87
CA ALA A 167 -9.53 -3.51 3.94
C ALA A 167 -8.10 -3.14 3.48
N SER A 168 -7.90 -1.89 3.10
CA SER A 168 -6.55 -1.39 2.77
C SER A 168 -5.69 -1.18 4.03
N ARG A 169 -4.38 -0.98 3.84
CA ARG A 169 -3.46 -0.60 4.95
C ARG A 169 -3.94 0.64 5.71
N ALA A 170 -4.62 1.57 5.06
CA ALA A 170 -5.25 2.70 5.73
C ALA A 170 -6.34 2.23 6.71
N ARG A 171 -7.19 1.28 6.32
CA ARG A 171 -8.22 0.69 7.20
C ARG A 171 -7.61 -0.09 8.36
N ASP A 172 -6.48 -0.75 8.14
CA ASP A 172 -5.71 -1.38 9.22
C ASP A 172 -5.17 -0.35 10.21
N MET A 173 -4.58 0.74 9.73
CA MET A 173 -4.13 1.82 10.60
C MET A 173 -5.29 2.48 11.35
N PHE A 174 -6.46 2.63 10.71
CA PHE A 174 -7.66 3.17 11.35
C PHE A 174 -8.11 2.31 12.53
N ARG A 175 -8.35 1.00 12.33
CA ARG A 175 -8.82 0.11 13.40
C ARG A 175 -7.79 -0.09 14.52
N MET A 176 -6.51 0.14 14.22
CA MET A 176 -5.41 0.06 15.18
C MET A 176 -5.03 1.41 15.80
N TYR A 177 -5.77 2.49 15.49
CA TYR A 177 -5.48 3.85 15.98
C TYR A 177 -4.07 4.36 15.64
N ARG A 178 -3.51 3.94 14.49
CA ARG A 178 -2.13 4.27 14.05
C ARG A 178 -2.02 5.44 13.10
N TYR A 179 -3.12 6.10 12.72
CA TYR A 179 -3.04 7.27 11.84
C TYR A 179 -2.28 8.44 12.48
N LYS A 180 -2.35 8.61 13.80
CA LYS A 180 -1.58 9.64 14.51
C LYS A 180 -0.09 9.46 14.30
N ASP A 181 0.42 8.26 14.57
CA ASP A 181 1.85 7.95 14.41
C ASP A 181 2.27 8.09 12.94
N HIS A 182 1.40 7.66 12.02
CA HIS A 182 1.63 7.82 10.59
C HIS A 182 1.69 9.31 10.19
N PHE A 183 0.74 10.13 10.66
CA PHE A 183 0.68 11.59 10.43
C PHE A 183 1.94 12.28 10.94
N GLU A 184 2.33 12.04 12.20
CA GLU A 184 3.53 12.68 12.79
C GLU A 184 4.79 12.23 12.04
N SER A 185 4.88 10.96 11.62
CA SER A 185 6.01 10.50 10.81
C SER A 185 6.08 11.17 9.43
N ARG A 186 4.92 11.38 8.79
CA ARG A 186 4.84 12.07 7.49
C ARG A 186 5.07 13.59 7.60
N LYS A 187 4.76 14.17 8.75
CA LYS A 187 5.04 15.58 9.06
C LYS A 187 6.54 15.82 9.24
N LEU A 188 7.26 14.89 9.87
CA LEU A 188 8.73 14.95 9.96
C LEU A 188 9.37 14.85 8.57
N ASN A 189 8.84 13.97 7.71
CA ASN A 189 9.29 13.78 6.31
C ASN A 189 10.82 13.56 6.19
N GLU A 190 11.37 12.76 7.11
CA GLU A 190 12.79 12.42 7.12
C GLU A 190 13.19 11.75 5.79
N PRO A 191 14.36 12.11 5.20
CA PRO A 191 14.84 11.45 3.99
C PRO A 191 15.04 9.95 4.19
N ILE A 192 14.54 9.16 3.24
CA ILE A 192 14.65 7.69 3.24
C ILE A 192 15.65 7.29 2.17
N GLU A 193 16.63 6.47 2.55
CA GLU A 193 17.57 5.84 1.61
C GLU A 193 16.87 4.73 0.82
N VAL A 194 16.68 4.95 -0.49
CA VAL A 194 15.92 4.06 -1.39
C VAL A 194 16.83 3.21 -2.27
N ALA A 195 18.06 3.67 -2.49
CA ALA A 195 19.18 2.92 -3.05
C ALA A 195 20.47 3.44 -2.40
N HIS A 196 21.59 2.74 -2.58
CA HIS A 196 22.88 3.14 -2.00
C HIS A 196 23.18 4.62 -2.29
N ASP A 197 23.28 5.43 -1.23
CA ASP A 197 23.51 6.88 -1.29
C ASP A 197 22.44 7.70 -2.06
N VAL A 198 21.25 7.13 -2.30
CA VAL A 198 20.11 7.82 -2.93
C VAL A 198 19.00 8.00 -1.90
N PHE A 199 18.73 9.27 -1.56
CA PHE A 199 17.71 9.64 -0.59
C PHE A 199 16.50 10.30 -1.27
N ARG A 200 15.30 9.96 -0.79
CA ARG A 200 14.04 10.56 -1.24
C ARG A 200 13.15 10.93 -0.05
N LYS A 201 12.31 11.94 -0.25
CA LYS A 201 11.30 12.41 0.71
C LYS A 201 9.98 12.58 -0.02
N GLU A 202 8.88 12.56 0.72
CA GLU A 202 7.56 12.85 0.15
C GLU A 202 7.54 14.29 -0.36
N ALA A 203 7.17 14.50 -1.62
CA ALA A 203 7.12 15.83 -2.22
C ALA A 203 6.00 16.68 -1.61
N VAL A 204 4.86 16.05 -1.29
CA VAL A 204 3.72 16.67 -0.63
C VAL A 204 3.89 16.57 0.88
N ALA A 205 4.32 17.67 1.49
CA ALA A 205 4.53 17.75 2.93
C ALA A 205 3.20 17.78 3.69
N VAL A 206 3.12 16.95 4.74
CA VAL A 206 2.02 17.02 5.72
C VAL A 206 2.32 18.17 6.69
N THR A 207 1.32 19.04 6.92
CA THR A 207 1.46 20.21 7.80
C THR A 207 0.35 20.24 8.85
N GLY A 208 0.48 21.15 9.84
CA GLY A 208 -0.48 21.32 10.92
C GLY A 208 -0.24 20.38 12.12
N THR A 209 -1.27 20.19 12.93
CA THR A 209 -1.23 19.38 14.16
C THR A 209 -2.22 18.22 14.05
N TRP A 210 -1.85 17.07 14.62
CA TRP A 210 -2.77 15.96 14.75
C TRP A 210 -4.02 16.38 15.54
N ASP A 211 -5.16 15.87 15.10
CA ASP A 211 -6.44 16.02 15.79
C ASP A 211 -7.20 14.72 15.56
N ASP A 212 -7.81 14.15 16.60
CA ASP A 212 -8.47 12.84 16.51
C ASP A 212 -9.65 12.87 15.53
N SER A 213 -10.17 14.05 15.18
CA SER A 213 -11.18 14.16 14.14
C SER A 213 -10.70 13.69 12.76
N LYS A 214 -9.37 13.69 12.52
CA LYS A 214 -8.76 13.22 11.27
C LYS A 214 -8.85 11.70 11.10
N MET A 215 -9.30 10.97 12.11
CA MET A 215 -9.59 9.53 12.00
C MET A 215 -10.78 9.25 11.09
N TYR A 216 -11.74 10.17 11.00
CA TYR A 216 -13.03 9.93 10.36
C TYR A 216 -13.26 10.86 9.17
N VAL A 217 -13.98 10.35 8.17
CA VAL A 217 -14.43 11.16 7.04
C VAL A 217 -15.52 12.10 7.55
N PRO A 218 -15.47 13.41 7.24
CA PRO A 218 -16.52 14.34 7.65
C PRO A 218 -17.84 13.99 6.96
N TYR A 219 -18.96 14.27 7.62
CA TYR A 219 -20.25 14.24 6.95
C TYR A 219 -20.26 15.23 5.77
N PRO A 220 -20.85 14.86 4.62
CA PRO A 220 -21.03 15.79 3.50
C PRO A 220 -21.77 17.05 3.94
N TYR A 221 -21.34 18.20 3.44
CA TYR A 221 -21.87 19.51 3.83
C TYR A 221 -23.38 19.61 3.62
N GLU A 222 -23.88 19.10 2.49
CA GLU A 222 -25.31 19.11 2.15
C GLU A 222 -26.13 18.24 3.10
N ASP A 223 -25.62 17.08 3.51
CA ASP A 223 -26.30 16.18 4.46
C ASP A 223 -26.50 16.86 5.81
N VAL A 224 -25.49 17.61 6.28
CA VAL A 224 -25.56 18.38 7.53
C VAL A 224 -26.60 19.51 7.44
N ILE A 225 -26.72 20.17 6.28
CA ILE A 225 -27.77 21.19 6.06
C ILE A 225 -29.16 20.57 6.11
N LEU A 226 -29.35 19.42 5.44
CA LEU A 226 -30.64 18.77 5.31
C LEU A 226 -31.10 18.10 6.61
N ASN A 227 -30.17 17.57 7.40
CA ASN A 227 -30.45 16.97 8.69
C ASN A 227 -29.59 17.60 9.79
N PRO A 228 -30.11 18.63 10.48
CA PRO A 228 -29.39 19.31 11.57
C PRO A 228 -29.00 18.41 12.75
N ASN A 229 -29.52 17.18 12.83
CA ASN A 229 -29.09 16.20 13.83
C ASN A 229 -27.76 15.50 13.47
N LEU A 230 -27.28 15.65 12.23
CA LEU A 230 -25.93 15.25 11.85
C LEU A 230 -24.96 16.34 12.28
N ASP A 231 -24.52 16.30 13.54
CA ASP A 231 -23.42 17.14 13.98
C ASP A 231 -22.10 16.35 13.91
N ASN A 232 -21.00 17.09 13.72
CA ASN A 232 -19.66 16.54 13.85
C ASN A 232 -19.22 16.55 15.33
N SER A 233 -20.12 16.34 16.31
CA SER A 233 -19.78 16.50 17.74
C SER A 233 -18.81 15.47 18.30
N TRP A 234 -18.54 14.37 17.57
CA TRP A 234 -17.44 13.43 17.86
C TRP A 234 -16.04 14.06 17.75
N LYS A 235 -15.95 15.34 17.36
CA LYS A 235 -14.71 16.12 17.29
C LYS A 235 -14.28 16.77 18.61
N ASN A 236 -15.06 16.62 19.69
CA ASN A 236 -14.75 17.17 21.02
C ASN A 236 -14.37 16.10 22.03
#